data_AF-A0A3M0CNX3-F1
#
_entry.id   AF-A0A3M0CNX3-F1
#
_cell.length_a   1.000
_cell.length_b   1.000
_cell.length_c   1.000
_cell.angle_alpha   90.00
_cell.angle_beta   90.00
_cell.angle_gamma   90.00
#
_symmetry.space_group_name_H-M   'P 1'
#
loop_
_entity.id
_entity.type
_entity.pdbx_description
1 polymer ?
#
loop_
_entity_poly.entity_id
_entity_poly.type
_entity_poly.pdbx_seq_one_letter_code
_entity_poly.pdbx_strand_id
1 'polypeptide(L)'
;MDTAPSDDFRSYREAVESLVRLARGDTHGARAAAQVLLGVYNGVEWHMNLTDLCLLDSKHLDAALTVLRCRVQLSHEPHNVIDNGDAVFAKLWDQWEALSVPQRYKAWYDR
;
A
#
# COMPACT_ATOMS: atom_id res chain seq x y z
N MET A 1 -6.77 -13.80 -27.77
CA MET A 1 -8.15 -13.69 -27.27
C MET A 1 -8.04 -12.90 -25.97
N ASP A 2 -8.01 -11.58 -26.08
CA ASP A 2 -7.80 -10.69 -24.93
C ASP A 2 -9.06 -10.68 -24.08
N THR A 3 -9.02 -11.46 -23.00
CA THR A 3 -10.02 -11.36 -21.94
C THR A 3 -9.85 -9.99 -21.28
N ALA A 4 -10.87 -9.13 -21.38
CA ALA A 4 -10.96 -7.94 -20.56
C ALA A 4 -10.63 -8.30 -19.09
N PRO A 5 -9.91 -7.46 -18.34
CA PRO A 5 -9.64 -7.74 -16.95
C PRO A 5 -10.97 -8.02 -16.25
N SER A 6 -11.04 -9.09 -15.46
CA SER A 6 -12.20 -9.35 -14.59
C SER A 6 -12.49 -8.08 -13.78
N ASP A 7 -13.77 -7.83 -13.46
CA ASP A 7 -14.17 -6.62 -12.71
C ASP A 7 -13.36 -6.45 -11.40
N ASP A 8 -12.89 -7.57 -10.82
CA ASP A 8 -11.97 -7.60 -9.68
C ASP A 8 -10.60 -6.98 -9.97
N PHE A 9 -10.02 -7.20 -11.16
CA PHE A 9 -8.72 -6.64 -11.53
C PHE A 9 -8.80 -5.13 -11.79
N ARG A 10 -9.90 -4.67 -12.41
CA ARG A 10 -10.16 -3.22 -12.56
C ARG A 10 -10.30 -2.55 -11.20
N SER A 11 -11.14 -3.13 -10.33
CA SER A 11 -11.34 -2.64 -8.97
C SER A 11 -10.04 -2.64 -8.18
N TYR A 12 -9.18 -3.65 -8.39
CA TYR A 12 -7.87 -3.72 -7.75
C TYR A 12 -6.95 -2.57 -8.19
N ARG A 13 -6.82 -2.36 -9.51
CA ARG A 13 -6.05 -1.24 -10.08
C ARG A 13 -6.52 0.10 -9.52
N GLU A 14 -7.82 0.37 -9.57
CA GLU A 14 -8.41 1.62 -9.09
C GLU A 14 -8.16 1.85 -7.59
N ALA A 15 -8.26 0.79 -6.79
CA ALA A 15 -7.99 0.84 -5.36
C ALA A 15 -6.51 1.13 -5.07
N VAL A 16 -5.58 0.46 -5.76
CA VAL A 16 -4.14 0.74 -5.64
C VAL A 16 -3.84 2.17 -6.02
N GLU A 17 -4.32 2.65 -7.17
CA GLU A 17 -4.10 4.02 -7.62
C GLU A 17 -4.68 5.06 -6.65
N SER A 18 -5.84 4.78 -6.05
CA SER A 18 -6.46 5.65 -5.05
C SER A 18 -5.56 5.80 -3.83
N LEU A 19 -5.04 4.68 -3.30
CA LEU A 19 -4.12 4.72 -2.17
C LEU A 19 -2.77 5.33 -2.53
N VAL A 20 -2.26 5.10 -3.75
CA VAL A 20 -1.02 5.73 -4.22
C VAL A 20 -1.16 7.25 -4.25
N ARG A 21 -2.29 7.76 -4.74
CA ARG A 21 -2.58 9.20 -4.73
C ARG A 21 -2.59 9.77 -3.31
N LEU A 22 -3.20 9.07 -2.36
CA LEU A 22 -3.21 9.46 -0.96
C LEU A 22 -1.80 9.39 -0.33
N ALA A 23 -1.06 8.30 -0.56
CA ALA A 23 0.25 8.04 0.02
C ALA A 23 1.36 8.99 -0.44
N ARG A 24 1.17 9.70 -1.55
CA ARG A 24 2.08 10.77 -2.01
C ARG A 24 1.96 12.07 -1.19
N GLY A 25 0.92 12.21 -0.37
CA GLY A 25 0.78 13.35 0.53
C GLY A 25 1.68 13.21 1.78
N ASP A 26 1.52 14.16 2.70
CA ASP A 26 2.22 14.17 4.00
C ASP A 26 1.21 14.35 5.15
N THR A 27 0.20 13.49 5.16
CA THR A 27 -0.84 13.48 6.20
C THR A 27 -0.86 12.14 6.93
N HIS A 28 -1.57 12.10 8.06
CA HIS A 28 -1.80 10.84 8.76
C HIS A 28 -2.47 9.77 7.89
N GLY A 29 -3.41 10.18 7.02
CA GLY A 29 -4.02 9.28 6.04
C GLY A 29 -3.03 8.81 4.97
N ALA A 30 -2.13 9.69 4.51
CA ALA A 30 -1.05 9.33 3.58
C ALA A 30 -0.13 8.26 4.17
N ARG A 31 0.28 8.45 5.43
CA ARG A 31 1.05 7.47 6.20
C ARG A 31 0.34 6.12 6.32
N ALA A 32 -0.97 6.13 6.59
CA ALA A 32 -1.75 4.91 6.68
C ALA A 32 -1.82 4.19 5.31
N ALA A 33 -2.11 4.92 4.24
CA ALA A 33 -2.15 4.39 2.89
C ALA A 33 -0.80 3.80 2.44
N ALA A 34 0.31 4.47 2.76
CA ALA A 34 1.66 4.00 2.46
C ALA A 34 1.96 2.67 3.17
N GLN A 35 1.64 2.56 4.46
CA GLN A 35 1.83 1.31 5.20
C GLN A 35 0.96 0.16 4.65
N VAL A 36 -0.27 0.43 4.20
CA VAL A 36 -1.10 -0.59 3.52
C VAL A 36 -0.39 -1.06 2.25
N LEU A 37 -0.06 -0.13 1.34
CA LEU A 37 0.54 -0.46 0.04
C LEU A 37 1.89 -1.17 0.18
N LEU A 38 2.79 -0.63 1.00
CA LEU A 38 4.11 -1.19 1.18
C LEU A 38 4.07 -2.49 1.97
N GLY A 39 3.16 -2.63 2.94
CA GLY A 39 2.97 -3.88 3.68
C GLY A 39 2.44 -5.02 2.80
N VAL A 40 1.49 -4.74 1.90
CA VAL A 40 1.04 -5.76 0.94
C VAL A 40 2.05 -6.00 -0.17
N TYR A 41 2.98 -5.09 -0.43
CA TYR A 41 4.06 -5.27 -1.40
C TYR A 41 5.22 -6.09 -0.82
N ASN A 42 5.68 -5.74 0.39
CA ASN A 42 6.77 -6.40 1.09
C ASN A 42 6.50 -6.39 2.61
N GLY A 43 5.90 -7.46 3.10
CA GLY A 43 5.57 -7.62 4.52
C GLY A 43 6.76 -7.88 5.45
N VAL A 44 7.96 -8.10 4.92
CA VAL A 44 9.18 -8.27 5.74
C VAL A 44 9.70 -6.90 6.20
N GLU A 45 9.69 -5.94 5.28
CA GLU A 45 10.23 -4.59 5.51
C GLU A 45 9.16 -3.63 6.04
N TRP A 46 7.88 -3.90 5.75
CA TRP A 46 6.79 -3.00 6.05
C TRP A 46 5.65 -3.69 6.79
N HIS A 47 5.29 -3.11 7.94
CA HIS A 47 4.13 -3.53 8.71
C HIS A 47 3.09 -2.41 8.80
N MET A 48 1.82 -2.79 8.66
CA MET A 48 0.70 -1.90 8.94
C MET A 48 0.44 -1.84 10.44
N ASN A 49 0.46 -0.62 11.00
CA ASN A 49 -0.14 -0.41 12.32
C ASN A 49 -1.66 -0.27 12.19
N LEU A 50 -2.42 -1.16 12.84
CA LEU A 50 -3.89 -1.12 12.79
C LEU A 50 -4.49 0.17 13.38
N THR A 51 -3.81 0.85 14.31
CA THR A 51 -4.29 2.16 14.79
C THR A 51 -4.17 3.24 13.72
N ASP A 52 -3.15 3.17 12.86
CA ASP A 52 -2.98 4.09 11.74
C ASP A 52 -4.04 3.83 10.66
N LEU A 53 -4.52 2.58 10.53
CA LEU A 53 -5.61 2.23 9.60
C LEU A 53 -6.89 3.03 9.89
N CYS A 54 -7.17 3.30 11.17
CA CYS A 54 -8.33 4.09 11.62
C CYS A 54 -8.29 5.56 11.16
N LEU A 55 -7.17 6.03 10.59
CA LEU A 55 -7.00 7.39 10.08
C LEU A 55 -7.44 7.53 8.62
N LEU A 56 -7.78 6.43 7.95
CA LEU A 56 -8.36 6.46 6.62
C LEU A 56 -9.84 6.88 6.69
N ASP A 57 -10.26 7.76 5.78
CA ASP A 57 -11.68 7.98 5.56
C ASP A 57 -12.35 6.73 4.94
N SER A 58 -13.68 6.71 4.91
CA SER A 58 -14.44 5.56 4.39
C SER A 58 -14.01 5.14 2.99
N LYS A 59 -13.75 6.10 2.10
CA LYS A 59 -13.37 5.81 0.70
C LYS A 59 -12.01 5.14 0.63
N HIS A 60 -11.03 5.63 1.40
CA HIS A 60 -9.69 5.07 1.41
C HIS A 60 -9.62 3.75 2.20
N LEU A 61 -10.47 3.58 3.21
CA LEU A 61 -10.63 2.30 3.90
C LEU A 61 -11.17 1.23 2.94
N ASP A 62 -12.20 1.53 2.17
CA ASP A 62 -12.75 0.60 1.16
C ASP A 62 -11.70 0.23 0.11
N ALA A 63 -10.88 1.20 -0.31
CA ALA A 63 -9.75 0.94 -1.20
C ALA A 63 -8.70 0.02 -0.55
N ALA A 64 -8.34 0.25 0.72
CA ALA A 64 -7.42 -0.60 1.47
C ALA A 64 -7.94 -2.04 1.60
N LEU A 65 -9.21 -2.22 1.94
CA LEU A 65 -9.85 -3.54 2.03
C LEU A 65 -9.91 -4.23 0.66
N THR A 66 -10.17 -3.48 -0.41
CA THR A 66 -10.14 -4.00 -1.78
C THR A 66 -8.74 -4.47 -2.17
N VAL A 67 -7.70 -3.69 -1.87
CA VAL A 67 -6.30 -4.08 -2.10
C VAL A 67 -5.94 -5.37 -1.37
N LEU A 68 -6.30 -5.48 -0.09
CA LEU A 68 -6.07 -6.69 0.71
C LEU A 68 -6.80 -7.90 0.12
N ARG A 69 -8.09 -7.74 -0.18
CA ARG A 69 -8.92 -8.81 -0.75
C ARG A 69 -8.37 -9.29 -2.09
N CYS A 70 -8.08 -8.37 -3.00
CA CYS A 70 -7.56 -8.70 -4.33
C CYS A 70 -6.14 -9.27 -4.28
N ARG A 71 -5.27 -8.81 -3.37
CA ARG A 71 -3.94 -9.43 -3.16
C ARG A 71 -4.07 -10.91 -2.77
N VAL A 72 -5.03 -11.23 -1.89
CA VAL A 72 -5.30 -12.62 -1.48
C VAL A 72 -5.90 -13.44 -2.62
N GLN A 73 -6.89 -12.90 -3.34
CA GLN A 73 -7.63 -13.65 -4.36
C GLN A 73 -6.85 -13.82 -5.67
N LEU A 74 -6.16 -12.78 -6.11
CA LEU A 74 -5.50 -12.75 -7.42
C LEU A 74 -4.02 -13.11 -7.33
N SER A 75 -3.41 -13.08 -6.14
CA SER A 75 -1.97 -13.31 -5.94
C SER A 75 -1.07 -12.40 -6.78
N HIS A 76 -1.59 -11.26 -7.24
CA HIS A 76 -0.84 -10.23 -7.95
C HIS A 76 -0.34 -9.17 -6.98
N GLU A 77 0.90 -8.73 -7.17
CA GLU A 77 1.47 -7.65 -6.37
C GLU A 77 0.89 -6.30 -6.81
N PRO A 78 0.68 -5.35 -5.87
CA PRO A 78 -0.02 -4.11 -6.18
C PRO A 78 0.73 -3.23 -7.18
N HIS A 79 2.07 -3.31 -7.26
CA HIS A 79 2.83 -2.59 -8.28
C HIS A 79 2.59 -3.15 -9.69
N ASN A 80 2.29 -4.46 -9.82
CA ASN A 80 2.05 -5.09 -11.12
C ASN A 80 0.67 -4.76 -11.72
N VAL A 81 -0.23 -4.16 -10.95
CA VAL A 81 -1.59 -3.84 -11.42
C VAL A 81 -1.77 -2.37 -11.79
N ILE A 82 -0.73 -1.54 -11.69
CA ILE A 82 -0.73 -0.12 -12.07
C ILE A 82 0.40 0.18 -13.04
N ASP A 83 0.29 1.27 -13.78
CA ASP A 83 1.32 1.67 -14.74
C ASP A 83 2.53 2.27 -14.01
N ASN A 84 3.74 1.92 -14.47
CA ASN A 84 5.01 2.31 -13.84
C ASN A 84 5.09 1.94 -12.33
N GLY A 85 4.47 0.83 -11.94
CA GLY A 85 4.36 0.43 -10.54
C GLY A 85 5.68 0.34 -9.80
N ASP A 86 6.73 -0.21 -10.40
CA ASP A 86 8.06 -0.30 -9.77
C ASP A 86 8.59 1.08 -9.35
N ALA A 87 8.54 2.06 -10.26
CA ALA A 87 8.99 3.41 -9.99
C ALA A 87 8.09 4.13 -8.98
N VAL A 88 6.79 3.83 -8.97
CA VAL A 88 5.85 4.37 -7.98
C VAL A 88 6.15 3.82 -6.59
N PHE A 89 6.33 2.52 -6.46
CA PHE A 89 6.59 1.86 -5.18
C PHE A 89 7.98 2.19 -4.64
N ALA A 90 9.00 2.31 -5.50
CA ALA A 90 10.32 2.81 -5.10
C ALA A 90 10.22 4.22 -4.48
N LYS A 91 9.45 5.14 -5.11
CA LYS A 91 9.25 6.49 -4.55
C LYS A 91 8.51 6.47 -3.21
N LEU A 92 7.49 5.63 -3.06
CA LEU A 92 6.78 5.48 -1.79
C LEU A 92 7.70 4.89 -0.71
N TRP A 93 8.55 3.93 -1.09
CA TRP A 93 9.54 3.35 -0.20
C TRP A 93 10.48 4.42 0.34
N ASP A 94 11.09 5.20 -0.54
CA ASP A 94 12.03 6.27 -0.18
C ASP A 94 11.35 7.32 0.70
N GLN A 95 10.14 7.74 0.32
CA GLN A 95 9.38 8.76 1.06
C GLN A 95 9.06 8.33 2.50
N TRP A 96 8.72 7.05 2.70
CA TRP A 96 8.21 6.56 3.97
C TRP A 96 9.22 5.69 4.72
N GLU A 97 10.50 5.65 4.30
CA GLU A 97 11.53 4.73 4.81
C GLU A 97 11.60 4.71 6.34
N ALA A 98 11.41 5.86 6.99
CA ALA A 98 11.38 6.00 8.45
C ALA A 98 10.31 5.13 9.15
N LEU A 99 9.27 4.68 8.43
CA LEU A 99 8.22 3.81 8.94
C LEU A 99 8.52 2.32 8.78
N SER A 100 9.54 1.95 7.99
CA SER A 100 9.97 0.56 7.81
C SER A 100 10.29 -0.10 9.15
N VAL A 101 10.14 -1.42 9.20
CA VAL A 101 10.38 -2.22 10.40
C VAL A 101 11.80 -2.00 10.94
N PRO A 102 12.88 -2.07 10.12
CA PRO A 102 14.23 -1.83 10.62
C PRO A 102 14.40 -0.45 11.25
N GLN A 103 13.87 0.60 10.62
CA GLN A 103 14.00 1.97 11.13
C GLN A 103 13.16 2.20 12.39
N ARG A 104 11.96 1.61 12.47
CA ARG A 104 11.07 1.73 13.64
C ARG A 104 11.68 1.11 14.90
N TYR A 105 12.41 0.01 14.76
CA TYR A 105 13.03 -0.70 15.88
C TYR A 105 14.50 -0.33 16.12
N LYS A 106 15.10 0.50 15.27
CA LYS A 106 16.50 0.95 15.41
C LYS A 106 16.82 1.49 16.82
N ALA A 107 15.92 2.31 17.38
CA ALA A 107 16.05 2.88 18.72
C ALA A 107 15.97 1.86 19.89
N TRP A 108 15.64 0.60 19.60
CA TRP A 108 15.57 -0.48 20.58
C TRP A 108 16.84 -1.34 20.60
N TYR A 109 17.55 -1.44 19.48
CA TYR A 109 18.78 -2.22 19.36
C TYR A 109 20.04 -1.40 19.64
N ASP A 110 19.99 -0.08 19.45
CA ASP A 110 21.11 0.84 19.74
C ASP A 110 21.19 1.26 21.23
N ARG A 111 20.61 0.48 22.16
CA ARG A 111 20.63 0.74 23.61
C ARG A 111 21.53 -0.23 24.37
#